data_AF-A0A2V7MI94-F1
#
_entry.id   AF-A0A2V7MI94-F1
#
_cell.length_a   1.000
_cell.length_b   1.000
_cell.length_c   1.000
_cell.angle_alpha   90.00
_cell.angle_beta   90.00
_cell.angle_gamma   90.00
#
_symmetry.space_group_name_H-M   'P 1'
#
loop_
_entity.id
_entity.type
_entity.pdbx_description
1 polymer ?
#
loop_
_entity_poly.entity_id
_entity_poly.type
_entity_poly.pdbx_seq_one_letter_code
_entity_poly.pdbx_strand_id
1 'polypeptide(L)' 'MKASALFRATFGVAPRAAASAPGRVNLIGEHTDYNGGPVLP' A
#
# COMPACT_ATOMS: atom_id res chain seq x y z
N MET A 1 13.86 -4.32 6.03
CA MET A 1 12.46 -4.00 6.37
C MET A 1 11.97 -4.94 7.47
N LYS A 2 11.14 -4.47 8.42
CA LYS A 2 10.52 -5.32 9.47
C LYS A 2 9.79 -6.54 8.86
N ALA A 3 9.06 -6.33 7.76
CA ALA A 3 8.36 -7.38 7.01
C ALA A 3 9.31 -8.50 6.51
N SER A 4 10.48 -8.15 5.94
CA SER A 4 11.44 -9.14 5.44
C SER A 4 12.11 -9.94 6.57
N ALA A 5 12.32 -9.31 7.73
CA ALA A 5 12.86 -9.98 8.91
C ALA A 5 11.84 -10.98 9.49
N LEU A 6 10.57 -10.56 9.60
CA LEU A 6 9.48 -11.43 10.02
C LEU A 6 9.31 -12.61 9.06
N PHE A 7 9.29 -12.36 7.74
CA PHE A 7 9.20 -13.42 6.73
C PHE A 7 10.29 -14.48 6.92
N ARG A 8 11.54 -14.07 7.13
CA ARG A 8 12.66 -14.99 7.37
C ARG A 8 12.47 -15.81 8.64
N ALA A 9 12.02 -15.18 9.72
CA ALA A 9 11.75 -15.88 10.98
C ALA A 9 10.59 -16.89 10.87
N THR A 10 9.56 -16.59 10.06
CA THR A 10 8.39 -17.46 9.88
C THR A 10 8.65 -18.62 8.92
N PHE A 11 9.41 -18.39 7.83
CA PHE A 11 9.55 -19.36 6.73
C PHE A 11 10.97 -19.93 6.56
N GLY A 12 11.94 -19.48 7.37
CA GLY A 12 13.32 -19.98 7.35
C GLY A 12 14.15 -19.57 6.13
N VAL A 13 13.59 -18.79 5.21
CA VAL A 13 14.23 -18.36 3.96
C VAL A 13 14.05 -16.86 3.73
N ALA A 14 14.93 -16.25 2.94
CA ALA A 14 14.76 -14.86 2.53
C ALA A 14 13.59 -14.73 1.53
N PRO A 15 12.77 -13.65 1.59
CA PRO A 15 11.76 -13.41 0.57
C PRO A 15 12.44 -13.11 -0.77
N ARG A 16 11.82 -13.55 -1.88
CA ARG A 16 12.30 -13.26 -3.24
C ARG A 16 12.24 -11.77 -3.59
N ALA A 17 11.23 -11.07 -3.09
CA ALA A 17 11.04 -9.63 -3.27
C ALA A 17 10.24 -9.07 -2.09
N ALA A 18 10.32 -7.75 -1.91
CA ALA A 18 9.44 -6.99 -1.02
C ALA A 18 8.91 -5.78 -1.79
N ALA A 19 7.61 -5.52 -1.67
CA ALA A 19 6.95 -4.37 -2.26
C ALA A 19 6.18 -3.61 -1.19
N SER A 20 5.96 -2.32 -1.43
CA SER A 20 5.15 -1.46 -0.58
C SER A 20 4.35 -0.52 -1.46
N ALA A 21 3.07 -0.35 -1.12
CA ALA A 21 2.19 0.63 -1.73
C ALA A 21 1.63 1.49 -0.58
N PRO A 22 1.96 2.78 -0.49
CA PRO A 22 1.42 3.65 0.54
C PRO A 22 -0.08 3.84 0.34
N GLY A 23 -0.80 4.01 1.45
CA GLY A 23 -2.15 4.57 1.40
C GLY A 23 -2.12 6.03 0.92
N ARG A 24 -3.30 6.57 0.64
CA ARG A 24 -3.52 7.99 0.34
C ARG A 24 -4.67 8.52 1.20
N VAL A 25 -4.79 9.83 1.31
CA VAL A 25 -5.88 10.50 2.03
C VAL A 25 -6.52 11.51 1.09
N ASN A 26 -7.83 11.45 0.90
CA ASN A 26 -8.48 12.48 0.08
C ASN A 26 -8.51 13.83 0.81
N LEU A 27 -8.01 14.89 0.18
CA LEU A 27 -8.17 16.25 0.67
C LEU A 27 -9.53 16.82 0.25
N ILE A 28 -9.96 16.56 -1.00
CA ILE A 28 -11.27 16.98 -1.51
C ILE A 28 -11.74 16.11 -2.69
N GLY A 29 -13.05 15.99 -2.87
CA GLY A 29 -13.68 15.19 -3.92
C GLY A 29 -14.04 13.78 -3.44
N GLU A 30 -14.67 13.66 -2.26
CA GLU A 30 -15.17 12.36 -1.80
C GLU A 30 -16.41 11.97 -2.60
N HIS A 31 -16.52 10.68 -2.94
CA HIS A 31 -17.65 10.12 -3.67
C HIS A 31 -17.88 10.67 -5.10
N THR A 32 -16.92 11.41 -5.67
CA THR A 32 -16.98 11.93 -7.05
C THR A 32 -16.23 11.05 -8.05
N ASP A 33 -15.25 10.29 -7.60
CA ASP A 33 -14.35 9.48 -8.41
C ASP A 33 -15.08 8.42 -9.23
N TYR A 34 -16.02 7.69 -8.63
CA TYR A 34 -16.81 6.68 -9.34
C TYR A 34 -17.82 7.27 -10.34
N ASN A 35 -18.01 8.60 -10.32
CA ASN A 35 -18.79 9.33 -11.31
C ASN A 35 -17.91 10.04 -12.36
N GLY A 36 -16.58 9.84 -12.34
CA GLY A 36 -15.62 10.48 -13.24
C GLY A 36 -15.31 11.94 -12.88
N GLY A 37 -15.65 12.39 -11.68
CA GLY A 37 -15.33 13.73 -11.20
C GLY A 37 -13.85 13.87 -10.78
N PRO A 38 -13.30 15.10 -10.73
CA PRO A 38 -11.95 15.35 -10.25
C PRO A 38 -11.84 15.09 -8.74
N VAL A 39 -10.64 14.71 -8.29
CA VAL A 39 -10.28 14.47 -6.88
C VAL A 39 -8.89 15.05 -6.58
N LEU A 40 -8.63 15.38 -5.30
CA LEU A 40 -7.32 15.77 -4.80
C LEU A 40 -6.93 14.86 -3.62
N PRO A 41 -6.23 13.74 -3.89
CA PRO A 41 -5.82 12.75 -2.91
C PRO A 41 -4.51 13.07 -2.18
#